data_AF-A0A7C6TCF0-F1
#
_entry.id   AF-A0A7C6TCF0-F1
#
_cell.length_a   1.000
_cell.length_b   1.000
_cell.length_c   1.000
_cell.angle_alpha   90.00
_cell.angle_beta   90.00
_cell.angle_gamma   90.00
#
_symmetry.space_group_name_H-M   'P 1'
#
loop_
_entity.id
_entity.type
_entity.pdbx_description
1 polymer ?
#
loop_
_entity_poly.entity_id
_entity_poly.type
_entity_poly.pdbx_seq_one_letter_code
_entity_poly.pdbx_strand_id
1 'polypeptide(L)'
;SYPLYYYREQLVPYHPSREDWTKKGDSKVLQIPNFADMTIESKDPYGRDRDQWPLWRTESAASLMTHVDNYVGYVRERGLPAVLCFYMHPWEFWPMASEYHFGEGTVVPDPFIVKNCGDYALEQLGVLIDLLKERGAEFTTAKGLAATWK
;
A
#
# COMPACT_ATOMS: atom_id res chain seq x y z
N SER A 1 -10.09 -4.70 1.36
CA SER A 1 -9.53 -3.56 0.62
C SER A 1 -9.41 -3.95 -0.85
N TYR A 2 -9.46 -3.02 -1.80
CA TYR A 2 -9.26 -3.27 -3.23
C TYR A 2 -7.76 -3.28 -3.56
N PRO A 3 -7.11 -4.43 -3.82
CA PRO A 3 -5.69 -4.49 -4.17
C PRO A 3 -5.55 -4.11 -5.64
N LEU A 4 -5.05 -2.89 -5.90
CA LEU A 4 -5.02 -2.37 -7.28
C LEU A 4 -4.14 -3.22 -8.20
N TYR A 5 -3.05 -3.80 -7.68
CA TYR A 5 -2.16 -4.67 -8.47
C TYR A 5 -2.89 -5.87 -9.11
N TYR A 6 -3.94 -6.36 -8.44
CA TYR A 6 -4.72 -7.52 -8.85
C TYR A 6 -5.87 -7.13 -9.78
N TYR A 7 -6.72 -6.19 -9.35
CA TYR A 7 -7.93 -5.84 -10.10
C TYR A 7 -7.71 -4.79 -11.18
N ARG A 8 -6.74 -3.87 -11.02
CA ARG A 8 -6.22 -2.94 -12.05
C ARG A 8 -7.20 -1.89 -12.60
N GLU A 9 -8.48 -1.94 -12.25
CA GLU A 9 -9.50 -1.05 -12.84
C GLU A 9 -9.69 0.25 -12.04
N GLN A 10 -9.86 0.16 -10.72
CA GLN A 10 -10.22 1.30 -9.88
C GLN A 10 -8.97 2.03 -9.38
N LEU A 11 -8.45 2.95 -10.19
CA LEU A 11 -7.21 3.67 -9.91
C LEU A 11 -7.33 4.68 -8.75
N VAL A 12 -8.53 5.18 -8.45
CA VAL A 12 -8.79 6.21 -7.46
C VAL A 12 -9.97 5.81 -6.56
N PRO A 13 -10.13 6.43 -5.38
CA PRO A 13 -11.29 6.15 -4.54
C PRO A 13 -12.61 6.30 -5.30
N TYR A 14 -13.54 5.38 -5.02
CA TYR A 14 -14.82 5.29 -5.73
C TYR A 14 -15.92 4.79 -4.80
N HIS A 15 -17.16 5.16 -5.12
CA HIS A 15 -18.34 4.56 -4.52
C HIS A 15 -18.64 3.25 -5.25
N PRO A 16 -18.57 2.09 -4.57
CA PRO A 16 -18.78 0.80 -5.20
C PRO A 16 -20.27 0.51 -5.47
N SER A 17 -20.54 -0.46 -6.34
CA SER A 17 -21.86 -1.11 -6.44
C SER A 17 -22.14 -1.92 -5.18
N ARG A 18 -23.43 -2.05 -4.85
CA ARG A 18 -23.90 -2.83 -3.70
C ARG A 18 -23.93 -4.33 -3.99
N GLU A 19 -23.97 -4.69 -5.27
CA GLU A 19 -24.02 -6.04 -5.81
C GLU A 19 -22.61 -6.56 -6.12
N ASP A 20 -21.72 -5.69 -6.61
CA ASP A 20 -20.31 -5.99 -6.86
C ASP A 20 -19.42 -4.83 -6.39
N TRP A 21 -18.78 -5.03 -5.25
CA TRP A 21 -17.95 -4.00 -4.63
C TRP A 21 -16.70 -3.63 -5.45
N THR A 22 -16.31 -4.45 -6.43
CA THR A 22 -15.16 -4.19 -7.31
C THR A 22 -15.50 -3.21 -8.44
N LYS A 23 -16.79 -2.97 -8.67
CA LYS A 23 -17.32 -2.07 -9.71
C LYS A 23 -17.83 -0.79 -9.09
N LYS A 24 -17.84 0.29 -9.88
CA LYS A 24 -18.44 1.58 -9.48
C LYS A 24 -19.96 1.45 -9.37
N GLY A 25 -20.54 2.19 -8.44
CA GLY A 25 -21.98 2.24 -8.19
C GLY A 25 -22.34 3.36 -7.23
N ASP A 26 -23.32 3.12 -6.35
CA ASP A 26 -23.98 4.15 -5.53
C ASP A 26 -23.92 3.88 -4.01
N SER A 27 -23.01 3.00 -3.58
CA SER A 27 -22.82 2.74 -2.15
C SER A 27 -22.39 4.00 -1.41
N LYS A 28 -22.91 4.19 -0.19
CA LYS A 28 -22.51 5.28 0.70
C LYS A 28 -21.10 5.09 1.30
N VAL A 29 -20.52 3.90 1.13
CA VAL A 29 -19.17 3.59 1.61
C VAL A 29 -18.18 3.94 0.51
N LEU A 30 -17.16 4.74 0.82
CA LEU A 30 -16.07 5.00 -0.12
C LEU A 30 -15.08 3.82 -0.09
N GLN A 31 -14.81 3.21 -1.23
CA GLN A 31 -13.67 2.29 -1.37
C GLN A 31 -12.43 3.11 -1.72
N ILE A 32 -11.37 2.96 -0.92
CA ILE A 32 -10.05 3.53 -1.18
C ILE A 32 -9.14 2.37 -1.62
N PRO A 33 -8.72 2.32 -2.90
CA PRO A 33 -7.80 1.29 -3.36
C PRO A 33 -6.46 1.33 -2.61
N ASN A 34 -5.92 0.16 -2.30
CA ASN A 34 -4.48 0.08 -2.02
C ASN A 34 -3.74 0.38 -3.33
N PHE A 35 -2.92 1.43 -3.36
CA PHE A 35 -2.25 1.84 -4.58
C PHE A 35 -1.19 0.81 -4.99
N ALA A 36 -0.89 0.79 -6.28
CA ALA A 36 0.13 -0.10 -6.86
C ALA A 36 0.74 0.58 -8.08
N ASP A 37 2.00 0.27 -8.37
CA ASP A 37 2.66 0.77 -9.56
C ASP A 37 2.15 0.02 -10.80
N MET A 38 1.22 0.68 -11.51
CA MET A 38 0.59 0.13 -12.70
C MET A 38 1.46 0.21 -13.96
N THR A 39 2.63 0.85 -13.87
CA THR A 39 3.57 1.02 -15.00
C THR A 39 4.53 -0.16 -15.13
N ILE A 40 4.70 -0.95 -14.07
CA ILE A 40 5.59 -2.10 -14.06
C ILE A 40 4.97 -3.28 -14.83
N GLU A 41 5.76 -3.85 -15.74
CA GLU A 41 5.52 -5.18 -16.28
C GLU A 41 5.87 -6.22 -15.21
N SER A 42 4.83 -6.77 -14.59
CA SER A 42 4.96 -7.71 -13.48
C SER A 42 5.63 -9.02 -13.92
N LYS A 43 6.59 -9.47 -13.13
CA LYS A 43 7.19 -10.81 -13.21
C LYS A 43 6.53 -11.78 -12.22
N ASP A 44 5.74 -11.27 -11.28
CA ASP A 44 4.93 -12.09 -10.38
C ASP A 44 3.63 -12.57 -11.08
N PRO A 45 3.24 -13.85 -10.98
CA PRO A 45 2.02 -14.37 -11.60
C PRO A 45 0.73 -13.64 -11.17
N TYR A 46 0.74 -13.01 -10.00
CA TYR A 46 -0.41 -12.32 -9.42
C TYR A 46 -0.26 -10.79 -9.42
N GLY A 47 0.83 -10.24 -9.96
CA GLY A 47 1.06 -8.80 -9.97
C GLY A 47 1.62 -8.22 -8.67
N ARG A 48 2.02 -9.04 -7.70
CA ARG A 48 2.35 -8.57 -6.33
C ARG A 48 3.58 -7.68 -6.28
N ASP A 49 4.47 -7.78 -7.25
CA ASP A 49 5.64 -6.91 -7.40
C ASP A 49 5.30 -5.45 -7.73
N ARG A 50 4.04 -5.15 -8.06
CA ARG A 50 3.54 -3.77 -8.18
C ARG A 50 3.14 -3.16 -6.85
N ASP A 51 2.83 -4.00 -5.87
CA ASP A 51 2.31 -3.58 -4.58
C ASP A 51 3.38 -2.79 -3.81
N GLN A 52 2.92 -1.92 -2.92
CA GLN A 52 3.78 -1.15 -2.04
C GLN A 52 4.29 -1.96 -0.84
N TRP A 53 3.54 -2.96 -0.39
CA TRP A 53 3.87 -3.76 0.79
C TRP A 53 4.71 -4.96 0.39
N PRO A 54 5.79 -5.29 1.13
CA PRO A 54 6.38 -4.59 2.29
C PRO A 54 7.61 -3.74 1.91
N LEU A 55 7.63 -3.18 0.70
CA LEU A 55 8.83 -2.70 0.02
C LEU A 55 9.64 -1.65 0.80
N TRP A 56 8.95 -0.75 1.53
CA TRP A 56 9.61 0.31 2.30
C TRP A 56 10.56 -0.22 3.38
N ARG A 57 10.26 -1.39 3.97
CA ARG A 57 11.10 -1.98 5.02
C ARG A 57 11.96 -3.11 4.48
N THR A 58 11.52 -3.86 3.47
CA THR A 58 12.35 -4.95 2.96
C THR A 58 13.48 -4.44 2.09
N GLU A 59 13.29 -3.32 1.39
CA GLU A 59 14.30 -2.73 0.52
C GLU A 59 14.70 -1.32 1.00
N SER A 60 13.80 -0.34 0.93
CA SER A 60 13.95 1.00 1.53
C SER A 60 12.74 1.89 1.21
N ALA A 61 12.60 3.00 1.94
CA ALA A 61 11.67 4.08 1.60
C ALA A 61 11.90 4.62 0.18
N ALA A 62 13.16 4.77 -0.24
CA ALA A 62 13.51 5.25 -1.57
C ALA A 62 13.03 4.29 -2.67
N SER A 63 13.16 2.97 -2.46
CA SER A 63 12.63 1.95 -3.35
C SER A 63 11.12 2.04 -3.50
N LEU A 64 10.39 2.25 -2.40
CA LEU A 64 8.94 2.47 -2.46
C LEU A 64 8.59 3.79 -3.17
N MET A 65 9.39 4.84 -2.99
CA MET A 65 9.12 6.11 -3.66
C MET A 65 9.16 6.03 -5.18
N THR A 66 9.92 5.09 -5.77
CA THR A 66 9.83 4.81 -7.22
C THR A 66 8.42 4.40 -7.62
N HIS A 67 7.78 3.49 -6.86
CA HIS A 67 6.41 3.04 -7.13
C HIS A 67 5.41 4.16 -6.92
N VAL A 68 5.61 4.98 -5.88
CA VAL A 68 4.79 6.16 -5.60
C VAL A 68 4.85 7.14 -6.78
N ASP A 69 6.06 7.52 -7.21
CA ASP A 69 6.27 8.51 -8.27
C ASP A 69 5.68 8.02 -9.60
N ASN A 70 5.87 6.74 -9.93
CA ASN A 70 5.29 6.13 -11.13
C ASN A 70 3.75 6.12 -11.09
N TYR A 71 3.15 5.68 -9.98
CA TYR A 71 1.68 5.68 -9.84
C TYR A 71 1.10 7.10 -9.88
N VAL A 72 1.74 8.06 -9.19
CA VAL A 72 1.33 9.47 -9.19
C VAL A 72 1.38 10.05 -10.60
N GLY A 73 2.46 9.80 -11.35
CA GLY A 73 2.55 10.18 -12.77
C GLY A 73 1.44 9.54 -13.60
N TYR A 74 1.25 8.23 -13.46
CA TYR A 74 0.27 7.44 -14.19
C TYR A 74 -1.17 7.96 -14.04
N VAL A 75 -1.60 8.32 -12.83
CA VAL A 75 -2.96 8.85 -12.59
C VAL A 75 -3.07 10.31 -13.02
N ARG A 76 -2.03 11.13 -12.82
CA ARG A 76 -2.04 12.56 -13.21
C ARG A 76 -2.09 12.76 -14.71
N GLU A 77 -1.37 11.94 -15.49
CA GLU A 77 -1.45 11.94 -16.97
C GLU A 77 -2.87 11.66 -17.49
N ARG A 78 -3.69 10.97 -16.69
CA ARG A 78 -5.10 10.66 -16.99
C ARG A 78 -6.07 11.71 -16.43
N GLY A 79 -5.57 12.82 -15.88
CA GLY A 79 -6.40 13.84 -15.25
C GLY A 79 -7.08 13.36 -13.97
N LEU A 80 -6.57 12.31 -13.32
CA LEU A 80 -7.12 11.76 -12.09
C LEU A 80 -6.34 12.26 -10.86
N PRO A 81 -7.00 12.41 -9.69
CA PRO A 81 -6.33 12.72 -8.44
C PRO A 81 -5.42 11.56 -8.00
N ALA A 82 -4.30 11.88 -7.35
CA ALA A 82 -3.43 10.88 -6.74
C ALA A 82 -3.80 10.68 -5.27
N VAL A 83 -4.19 9.45 -4.91
CA VAL A 83 -4.46 9.04 -3.53
C VAL A 83 -3.61 7.82 -3.21
N LEU A 84 -2.75 7.96 -2.19
CA LEU A 84 -1.85 6.90 -1.75
C LEU A 84 -2.39 6.31 -0.45
N CYS A 85 -2.93 5.09 -0.50
CA CYS A 85 -3.37 4.37 0.70
C CYS A 85 -2.30 3.36 1.12
N PHE A 86 -1.62 3.61 2.23
CA PHE A 86 -0.59 2.71 2.76
C PHE A 86 -1.20 1.58 3.60
N TYR A 87 -0.85 0.32 3.33
CA TYR A 87 -1.29 -0.86 4.07
C TYR A 87 -0.12 -1.41 4.88
N MET A 88 -0.09 -1.07 6.17
CA MET A 88 0.99 -1.43 7.11
C MET A 88 0.41 -2.17 8.31
N HIS A 89 1.18 -3.07 8.91
CA HIS A 89 0.81 -3.81 10.11
C HIS A 89 1.63 -3.38 11.33
N PRO A 90 1.05 -3.37 12.54
CA PRO A 90 1.77 -2.96 13.75
C PRO A 90 3.03 -3.79 14.05
N TRP A 91 3.02 -5.09 13.73
CA TRP A 91 4.14 -6.00 13.99
C TRP A 91 5.38 -5.66 13.16
N GLU A 92 5.25 -4.90 12.07
CA GLU A 92 6.39 -4.48 11.23
C GLU A 92 7.35 -3.57 12.00
N PHE A 93 6.84 -2.88 13.03
CA PHE A 93 7.58 -1.91 13.84
C PHE A 93 8.10 -2.50 15.16
N TRP A 94 8.06 -3.83 15.31
CA TRP A 94 8.57 -4.53 16.48
C TRP A 94 9.60 -5.58 16.06
N PRO A 95 10.65 -5.86 16.86
CA PRO A 95 11.56 -6.96 16.57
C PRO A 95 10.81 -8.29 16.47
N MET A 96 10.89 -8.95 15.31
CA MET A 96 10.25 -10.23 15.04
C MET A 96 11.29 -11.35 15.02
N ALA A 97 11.01 -12.47 15.70
CA ALA A 97 11.82 -13.68 15.63
C ALA A 97 11.60 -14.40 14.30
N SER A 98 12.62 -15.12 13.81
CA SER A 98 12.55 -15.94 12.60
C SER A 98 11.76 -17.23 12.80
N GLU A 99 11.52 -17.64 14.04
CA GLU A 99 10.74 -18.82 14.39
C GLU A 99 10.03 -18.62 15.73
N TYR A 100 8.87 -19.26 15.88
CA TYR A 100 8.08 -19.25 17.10
C TYR A 100 7.71 -20.68 17.45
N HIS A 101 8.40 -21.23 18.46
CA HIS A 101 8.07 -22.55 19.00
C HIS A 101 7.02 -22.42 20.11
N PHE A 102 5.99 -23.25 20.02
CA PHE A 102 4.98 -23.44 21.06
C PHE A 102 4.76 -24.95 21.23
N GLY A 103 4.10 -25.38 22.31
CA GLY A 103 4.13 -26.79 22.78
C GLY A 103 3.73 -27.87 21.77
N GLU A 104 3.12 -27.51 20.64
CA GLU A 104 2.66 -28.44 19.59
C GLU A 104 3.43 -28.28 18.26
N GLY A 105 4.32 -27.29 18.12
CA GLY A 105 5.03 -27.08 16.87
C GLY A 105 5.80 -25.76 16.77
N THR A 106 6.36 -25.51 15.58
CA THR A 106 7.12 -24.30 15.28
C THR A 106 6.51 -23.60 14.07
N VAL A 107 6.20 -22.32 14.19
CA VAL A 107 5.88 -21.45 13.04
C VAL A 107 7.16 -20.80 12.55
N VAL A 108 7.48 -21.00 11.28
CA VAL A 108 8.58 -20.31 10.58
C VAL A 108 7.96 -19.39 9.53
N PRO A 109 7.89 -18.08 9.77
CA PRO A 109 7.42 -17.13 8.77
C PRO A 109 8.33 -17.10 7.55
N ASP A 110 7.77 -16.77 6.38
CA ASP A 110 8.60 -16.50 5.20
C ASP A 110 9.63 -15.39 5.52
N PRO A 111 10.88 -15.47 5.04
CA PRO A 111 11.95 -14.55 5.45
C PRO A 111 11.61 -13.07 5.29
N PHE A 112 10.89 -12.70 4.21
CA PHE A 112 10.52 -11.32 3.96
C PHE A 112 9.50 -10.77 4.97
N ILE A 113 8.73 -11.64 5.63
CA ILE A 113 7.79 -11.25 6.69
C ILE A 113 8.55 -10.62 7.85
N VAL A 114 9.67 -11.22 8.27
CA VAL A 114 10.43 -10.74 9.44
C VAL A 114 11.61 -9.82 9.07
N LYS A 115 12.05 -9.84 7.80
CA LYS A 115 13.15 -9.00 7.29
C LYS A 115 12.95 -7.54 7.70
N ASN A 116 13.95 -6.99 8.39
CA ASN A 116 14.02 -5.59 8.76
C ASN A 116 12.83 -5.05 9.59
N CYS A 117 12.12 -5.90 10.34
CA CYS A 117 11.13 -5.43 11.33
C CYS A 117 11.83 -4.75 12.52
N GLY A 118 11.13 -3.84 13.20
CA GLY A 118 11.68 -3.08 14.33
C GLY A 118 12.30 -1.74 13.91
N ASP A 119 13.48 -1.42 14.45
CA ASP A 119 14.10 -0.09 14.31
C ASP A 119 14.30 0.34 12.86
N TYR A 120 14.70 -0.57 11.97
CA TYR A 120 14.85 -0.26 10.55
C TYR A 120 13.52 0.14 9.90
N ALA A 121 12.43 -0.59 10.18
CA ALA A 121 11.11 -0.25 9.65
C ALA A 121 10.63 1.13 10.17
N LEU A 122 10.93 1.46 11.43
CA LEU A 122 10.64 2.79 12.01
C LEU A 122 11.45 3.89 11.32
N GLU A 123 12.75 3.68 11.09
CA GLU A 123 13.61 4.62 10.38
C GLU A 123 13.10 4.86 8.95
N GLN A 124 12.82 3.79 8.20
CA GLN A 124 12.34 3.91 6.82
C GLN A 124 10.94 4.54 6.75
N LEU A 125 10.07 4.32 7.75
CA LEU A 125 8.80 5.04 7.82
C LEU A 125 9.01 6.55 7.98
N GLY A 126 9.98 6.96 8.81
CA GLY A 126 10.37 8.37 8.95
C GLY A 126 10.83 8.97 7.61
N VAL A 127 11.77 8.30 6.94
CA VAL A 127 12.28 8.72 5.62
C VAL A 127 11.16 8.80 4.59
N LEU A 128 10.24 7.83 4.56
CA LEU A 128 9.10 7.81 3.65
C LEU A 128 8.18 9.02 3.87
N ILE A 129 7.88 9.35 5.13
CA ILE A 129 7.05 10.52 5.47
C ILE A 129 7.71 11.81 4.97
N ASP A 130 9.01 11.98 5.17
CA ASP A 130 9.73 13.18 4.74
C ASP A 130 9.75 13.30 3.21
N LEU A 131 10.06 12.21 2.49
CA LEU A 131 10.04 12.16 1.03
C LEU A 131 8.65 12.46 0.43
N LEU A 132 7.58 12.02 1.08
CA LEU A 132 6.20 12.33 0.70
C LEU A 132 5.89 13.82 0.92
N LYS A 133 6.30 14.40 2.05
CA LYS A 133 6.13 15.84 2.33
C LYS A 133 6.87 16.72 1.33
N GLU A 134 8.09 16.35 0.94
CA GLU A 134 8.87 17.04 -0.09
C GLU A 134 8.13 17.11 -1.43
N ARG A 135 7.28 16.12 -1.73
CA ARG A 135 6.42 16.07 -2.93
C ARG A 135 5.08 16.77 -2.75
N GLY A 136 4.86 17.45 -1.62
CA GLY A 136 3.63 18.16 -1.30
C GLY A 136 2.48 17.25 -0.91
N ALA A 137 2.74 16.05 -0.39
CA ALA A 137 1.67 15.16 0.07
C ALA A 137 0.98 15.73 1.33
N GLU A 138 -0.35 15.63 1.34
CA GLU A 138 -1.18 15.90 2.51
C GLU A 138 -1.63 14.58 3.15
N PHE A 139 -1.56 14.51 4.47
CA PHE A 139 -1.91 13.31 5.24
C PHE A 139 -3.30 13.46 5.85
N THR A 140 -4.15 12.46 5.63
CA THR A 140 -5.50 12.41 6.21
C THR A 140 -5.82 10.99 6.64
N THR A 141 -6.87 10.85 7.44
CA THR A 141 -7.42 9.52 7.77
C THR A 141 -8.36 9.06 6.66
N ALA A 142 -8.61 7.75 6.56
CA ALA A 142 -9.62 7.22 5.64
C ALA A 142 -11.00 7.87 5.84
N LYS A 143 -11.36 8.16 7.11
CA LYS A 143 -12.58 8.90 7.45
C LYS A 143 -12.55 10.35 6.95
N GLY A 144 -11.42 11.03 7.10
CA GLY A 144 -11.23 12.40 6.62
C GLY A 144 -11.36 12.48 5.11
N LEU A 145 -10.70 11.58 4.38
CA LEU A 145 -10.83 11.49 2.92
C LEU A 145 -12.28 11.21 2.51
N ALA A 146 -12.95 10.25 3.13
CA ALA A 146 -14.34 9.91 2.82
C ALA A 146 -15.32 11.06 3.08
N ALA A 147 -15.00 12.00 3.98
CA ALA A 147 -15.84 13.17 4.24
C ALA A 147 -15.70 14.27 3.18
N THR A 148 -14.58 14.31 2.45
CA THR A 148 -14.28 15.36 1.47
C THR A 148 -14.32 14.87 0.02
N TRP A 149 -14.29 13.55 -0.20
CA TRP A 149 -14.33 12.94 -1.52
C TRP A 149 -15.69 13.19 -2.18
N LYS A 150 -15.66 13.64 -3.45
CA LYS A 150 -16.83 13.93 -4.27
C LYS A 150 -16.92 12.98 -5.44
#